data_AF-A0A1J5QQF7-F1
#
_entry.id   AF-A0A1J5QQF7-F1
#
_cell.length_a   1.000
_cell.length_b   1.000
_cell.length_c   1.000
_cell.angle_alpha   90.00
_cell.angle_beta   90.00
_cell.angle_gamma   90.00
#
_symmetry.space_group_name_H-M   'P 1'
#
loop_
_entity.id
_entity.type
_entity.pdbx_description
1 polymer ?
#
loop_
_entity_poly.entity_id
_entity_poly.type
_entity_poly.pdbx_seq_one_letter_code
_entity_poly.pdbx_strand_id
1 'polypeptide(L)'
;MASNSAQVEDRTYLPEAEVAVVVDFLAAQKVRRSTTREPLPRLVAADGTEVVLPGQVYEILLQVVTAMHTGLAVTIAPHHLTLSTQEAADLLGVARTTLVRLLESGAIPFEKPNRHRKIKLVDLLEYRERQRSRAEEALADMVADTERLGLYETDPETVRTALKAARAARANS
;
A
#
# COMPACT_ATOMS: atom_id res chain seq x y z
N MET A 1 -20.16 -29.30 12.03
CA MET A 1 -18.92 -28.69 12.55
C MET A 1 -18.98 -27.21 12.20
N ALA A 2 -19.24 -26.37 13.19
CA ALA A 2 -19.45 -24.94 12.97
C ALA A 2 -18.10 -24.27 12.70
N SER A 3 -17.93 -23.74 11.49
CA SER A 3 -16.84 -22.81 11.19
C SER A 3 -17.04 -21.59 12.07
N ASN A 4 -16.20 -21.45 13.09
CA ASN A 4 -16.13 -20.25 13.90
C ASN A 4 -15.52 -19.14 13.03
N SER A 5 -16.36 -18.46 12.25
CA SER A 5 -16.00 -17.19 11.62
C SER A 5 -15.83 -16.18 12.73
N ALA A 6 -14.63 -16.15 13.32
CA ALA A 6 -14.21 -15.04 14.16
C ALA A 6 -14.42 -13.78 13.31
N GLN A 7 -15.39 -12.95 13.69
CA GLN A 7 -15.53 -11.63 13.11
C GLN A 7 -14.23 -10.91 13.40
N VAL A 8 -13.40 -10.75 12.36
CA VAL A 8 -12.14 -10.02 12.48
C VAL A 8 -12.52 -8.57 12.66
N GLU A 9 -12.59 -8.14 13.93
CA GLU A 9 -12.68 -6.73 14.28
C GLU A 9 -11.39 -6.02 13.86
N ASP A 10 -11.50 -4.74 13.51
CA ASP A 10 -10.33 -3.92 13.22
C ASP A 10 -9.43 -3.83 14.46
N ARG A 11 -8.17 -4.26 14.33
CA ARG A 11 -7.19 -4.27 15.42
C ARG A 11 -5.85 -3.72 14.96
N THR A 12 -5.32 -2.81 15.77
CA THR A 12 -3.98 -2.25 15.59
C THR A 12 -3.02 -2.86 16.60
N TYR A 13 -1.90 -3.39 16.12
CA TYR A 13 -0.86 -4.03 16.91
C TYR A 13 0.38 -3.13 16.98
N LEU A 14 0.99 -3.05 18.16
CA LEU A 14 2.26 -2.37 18.40
C LEU A 14 3.38 -3.40 18.64
N PRO A 15 4.62 -3.10 18.24
CA PRO A 15 5.76 -3.97 18.52
C PRO A 15 6.10 -3.97 20.01
N GLU A 16 5.68 -5.02 20.72
CA GLU A 16 6.12 -5.32 22.08
C GLU A 16 7.47 -6.06 22.07
N ALA A 17 8.21 -6.06 23.18
CA ALA A 17 9.57 -6.62 23.26
C ALA A 17 9.65 -8.11 22.88
N GLU A 18 8.64 -8.92 23.22
CA GLU A 18 8.58 -10.34 22.82
C GLU A 18 8.35 -10.52 21.31
N VAL A 19 7.60 -9.60 20.70
CA VAL A 19 7.33 -9.60 19.25
C VAL A 19 8.57 -9.17 18.47
N ALA A 20 9.40 -8.27 19.03
CA ALA A 20 10.64 -7.79 18.42
C ALA A 20 11.64 -8.93 18.10
N VAL A 21 11.76 -9.94 18.97
CA VAL A 21 12.67 -11.07 18.75
C VAL A 21 12.27 -11.92 17.53
N VAL A 22 10.97 -12.19 17.38
CA VAL A 22 10.42 -12.90 16.21
C VAL A 22 10.58 -12.05 14.95
N VAL A 23 10.39 -10.75 15.11
CA VAL A 23 10.54 -9.77 14.04
C VAL A 23 11.97 -9.73 13.50
N ASP A 24 12.97 -9.70 14.38
CA ASP A 24 14.40 -9.71 14.02
C ASP A 24 14.78 -11.01 13.30
N PHE A 25 14.29 -12.16 13.78
CA PHE A 25 14.54 -13.46 13.18
C PHE A 25 14.04 -13.52 11.73
N LEU A 26 12.80 -13.10 11.49
CA LEU A 26 12.20 -13.11 10.16
C LEU A 26 12.84 -12.08 9.22
N ALA A 27 13.25 -10.91 9.74
CA ALA A 27 14.00 -9.92 8.98
C ALA A 27 15.36 -10.46 8.53
N ALA A 28 16.07 -11.19 9.40
CA ALA A 28 17.33 -11.84 9.06
C ALA A 28 17.17 -12.94 7.99
N GLN A 29 16.02 -13.62 7.95
CA GLN A 29 15.69 -14.62 6.93
C GLN A 29 15.52 -14.00 5.53
N LYS A 30 14.95 -12.78 5.44
CA LYS A 30 14.76 -12.04 4.17
C LYS A 30 16.07 -11.78 3.42
N VAL A 31 17.16 -11.53 4.15
CA VAL A 31 18.49 -11.25 3.60
C VAL A 31 19.15 -12.51 3.01
N ARG A 32 18.74 -13.70 3.49
CA ARG A 32 19.36 -14.98 3.13
C ARG A 32 18.74 -15.67 1.92
N ARG A 33 17.88 -15.00 1.13
CA ARG A 33 17.27 -15.57 -0.08
C ARG A 33 18.34 -15.81 -1.18
N SER A 34 19.16 -16.84 -1.00
CA SER A 34 20.18 -17.34 -1.91
C SER A 34 19.73 -18.67 -2.50
N THR A 35 19.21 -18.60 -3.73
CA THR A 35 19.38 -19.56 -4.85
C THR A 35 19.32 -21.08 -4.65
N THR A 36 18.80 -21.59 -3.54
CA THR A 36 18.62 -23.03 -3.36
C THR A 36 17.18 -23.32 -2.95
N ARG A 37 16.67 -24.48 -3.37
CA ARG A 37 15.33 -25.02 -3.12
C ARG A 37 15.10 -25.19 -1.61
N GLU A 38 14.92 -24.09 -0.89
CA GLU A 38 14.64 -24.10 0.54
C GLU A 38 13.20 -24.59 0.77
N PRO A 39 12.98 -25.40 1.82
CA PRO A 39 11.65 -25.82 2.19
C PRO A 39 10.77 -24.60 2.49
N LEU A 40 9.51 -24.64 2.04
CA LEU A 40 8.54 -23.59 2.33
C LEU A 40 8.42 -23.38 3.85
N PRO A 41 8.36 -22.13 4.34
CA PRO A 41 8.25 -21.85 5.76
C PRO A 41 7.03 -22.55 6.37
N ARG A 42 7.15 -22.98 7.62
CA ARG A 42 6.10 -23.70 8.36
C ARG A 42 5.69 -22.94 9.62
N LEU A 43 4.41 -22.98 9.94
CA LEU A 43 3.85 -22.51 11.20
C LEU A 43 3.66 -23.72 12.09
N VAL A 44 4.23 -23.66 13.28
CA VAL A 44 4.05 -24.69 14.31
C VAL A 44 3.07 -24.15 15.35
N ALA A 45 1.94 -24.83 15.53
CA ALA A 45 0.96 -24.50 16.56
C ALA A 45 1.46 -24.94 17.94
N ALA A 46 0.82 -24.42 19.00
CA ALA A 46 1.19 -24.75 20.38
C ALA A 46 1.06 -26.25 20.72
N ASP A 47 0.21 -26.97 19.98
CA ASP A 47 0.04 -28.43 20.10
C ASP A 47 1.07 -29.25 19.28
N GLY A 48 2.02 -28.57 18.61
CA GLY A 48 3.04 -29.18 17.76
C GLY A 48 2.57 -29.48 16.33
N THR A 49 1.32 -29.16 15.97
CA THR A 49 0.83 -29.33 14.59
C THR A 49 1.52 -28.35 13.65
N GLU A 50 1.97 -28.84 12.50
CA GLU A 50 2.68 -28.02 11.51
C GLU A 50 1.84 -27.80 10.25
N VAL A 51 1.80 -26.56 9.77
CA VAL A 51 1.19 -26.19 8.48
C VAL A 51 2.20 -25.45 7.61
N VAL A 52 2.26 -25.81 6.32
CA VAL A 52 3.09 -25.09 5.34
C VAL A 52 2.42 -23.75 5.04
N LEU A 53 3.18 -22.65 5.14
CA LEU A 53 2.67 -21.33 4.77
C LEU A 53 2.62 -21.20 3.23
N PRO A 54 1.46 -20.83 2.67
CA PRO A 54 1.40 -20.35 1.30
C PRO A 54 2.30 -19.12 1.13
N GLY A 55 2.94 -18.99 -0.04
CA GLY A 55 3.88 -17.89 -0.30
C GLY A 55 3.27 -16.50 -0.08
N GLN A 56 1.99 -16.30 -0.43
CA GLN A 56 1.28 -15.04 -0.22
C GLN A 56 1.16 -14.68 1.27
N VAL A 57 0.82 -15.65 2.13
CA VAL A 57 0.70 -15.43 3.58
C VAL A 57 2.07 -15.13 4.18
N TYR A 58 3.11 -15.83 3.71
CA TYR A 58 4.48 -15.57 4.14
C TYR A 58 4.94 -14.14 3.81
N GLU A 59 4.71 -13.67 2.59
CA GLU A 59 5.06 -12.29 2.20
C GLU A 59 4.28 -11.24 3.01
N ILE A 60 3.00 -11.48 3.32
CA ILE A 60 2.21 -10.61 4.21
C ILE A 60 2.84 -10.55 5.60
N LEU A 61 3.12 -11.71 6.21
CA LEU A 61 3.74 -11.76 7.53
C LEU A 61 5.09 -11.06 7.54
N LEU A 62 5.88 -11.21 6.47
CA LEU A 62 7.17 -10.54 6.34
C LEU A 62 7.01 -9.01 6.26
N GLN A 63 6.00 -8.51 5.56
CA GLN A 63 5.69 -7.07 5.51
C GLN A 63 5.27 -6.54 6.88
N VAL A 64 4.35 -7.24 7.56
CA VAL A 64 3.88 -6.89 8.92
C VAL A 64 5.08 -6.80 9.87
N VAL A 65 5.90 -7.85 9.88
CA VAL A 65 7.09 -7.93 10.72
C VAL A 65 8.10 -6.85 10.40
N THR A 66 8.35 -6.57 9.12
CA THR A 66 9.26 -5.48 8.70
C THR A 66 8.75 -4.12 9.21
N ALA A 67 7.45 -3.85 9.10
CA ALA A 67 6.85 -2.61 9.59
C ALA A 67 6.99 -2.49 11.12
N MET A 68 6.73 -3.57 11.85
CA MET A 68 6.88 -3.64 13.30
C MET A 68 8.35 -3.45 13.74
N HIS A 69 9.32 -4.01 13.02
CA HIS A 69 10.75 -3.80 13.27
C HIS A 69 11.13 -2.32 13.23
N THR A 70 10.53 -1.58 12.30
CA THR A 70 10.76 -0.14 12.12
C THR A 70 9.97 0.73 13.10
N GLY A 71 9.31 0.13 14.10
CA GLY A 71 8.49 0.83 15.08
C GLY A 71 7.13 1.30 14.53
N LEU A 72 6.68 0.79 13.38
CA LEU A 72 5.39 1.15 12.81
C LEU A 72 4.28 0.25 13.37
N ALA A 73 3.14 0.86 13.68
CA ALA A 73 1.94 0.11 14.00
C ALA A 73 1.37 -0.57 12.75
N VAL A 74 0.77 -1.75 12.93
CA VAL A 74 0.12 -2.50 11.85
C VAL A 74 -1.34 -2.71 12.18
N THR A 75 -2.22 -2.39 11.23
CA THR A 75 -3.67 -2.55 11.35
C THR A 75 -4.15 -3.71 10.48
N ILE A 76 -4.90 -4.64 11.06
CA ILE A 76 -5.58 -5.72 10.34
C ILE A 76 -7.07 -5.42 10.39
N ALA A 77 -7.64 -5.13 9.22
CA ALA A 77 -9.03 -4.74 9.06
C ALA A 77 -9.79 -5.70 8.13
N PRO A 78 -11.07 -6.00 8.40
CA PRO A 78 -11.90 -6.79 7.50
C PRO A 78 -12.19 -6.02 6.21
N HIS A 79 -12.32 -6.76 5.11
CA HIS A 79 -12.57 -6.19 3.78
C HIS A 79 -13.82 -5.28 3.74
N HIS A 80 -14.87 -5.64 4.48
CA HIS A 80 -16.14 -4.91 4.51
C HIS A 80 -16.18 -3.76 5.53
N LEU A 81 -15.04 -3.37 6.10
CA LEU A 81 -14.97 -2.26 7.05
C LEU A 81 -15.49 -0.97 6.39
N THR A 82 -16.34 -0.24 7.11
CA THR A 82 -16.83 1.07 6.69
C THR A 82 -16.15 2.17 7.49
N LEU A 83 -15.48 3.06 6.77
CA LEU A 83 -14.70 4.17 7.29
C LEU A 83 -15.52 5.44 7.30
N SER A 84 -15.29 6.28 8.31
CA SER A 84 -15.64 7.69 8.25
C SER A 84 -14.77 8.43 7.23
N THR A 85 -15.19 9.64 6.86
CA THR A 85 -14.39 10.52 5.99
C THR A 85 -13.04 10.87 6.62
N GLN A 86 -12.90 10.89 7.95
CA GLN A 86 -11.61 11.20 8.56
C GLN A 86 -10.65 10.01 8.40
N GLU A 87 -11.07 8.81 8.83
CA GLU A 87 -10.27 7.59 8.73
C GLU A 87 -9.85 7.29 7.29
N ALA A 88 -10.76 7.48 6.33
CA ALA A 88 -10.45 7.31 4.92
C ALA A 88 -9.43 8.35 4.39
N ALA A 89 -9.46 9.58 4.91
CA ALA A 89 -8.51 10.61 4.50
C ALA A 89 -7.11 10.32 5.06
N ASP A 90 -7.06 9.90 6.32
CA ASP A 90 -5.83 9.50 7.00
C ASP A 90 -5.20 8.30 6.29
N LEU A 91 -5.99 7.29 5.89
CA LEU A 91 -5.51 6.11 5.17
C LEU A 91 -4.99 6.44 3.76
N LEU A 92 -5.58 7.42 3.07
CA LEU A 92 -5.07 7.91 1.79
C LEU A 92 -3.90 8.90 1.94
N GLY A 93 -3.60 9.38 3.14
CA GLY A 93 -2.58 10.40 3.37
C GLY A 93 -2.94 11.77 2.76
N VAL A 94 -4.23 12.12 2.71
CA VAL A 94 -4.71 13.39 2.15
C VAL A 94 -5.52 14.20 3.16
N ALA A 95 -5.64 15.50 2.94
CA ALA A 95 -6.54 16.33 3.74
C ALA A 95 -8.00 15.89 3.58
N ARG A 96 -8.78 15.92 4.67
CA ARG A 96 -10.21 15.59 4.67
C ARG A 96 -11.01 16.35 3.61
N THR A 97 -10.69 17.62 3.38
CA THR A 97 -11.35 18.44 2.34
C THR A 97 -11.11 17.91 0.94
N THR A 98 -9.89 17.44 0.65
CA THR A 98 -9.55 16.77 -0.61
C THR A 98 -10.36 15.49 -0.78
N LEU A 99 -10.43 14.65 0.26
CA LEU A 99 -11.25 13.45 0.20
C LEU A 99 -12.72 13.77 -0.06
N VAL A 100 -13.29 14.78 0.61
CA VAL A 100 -14.69 15.19 0.37
C VAL A 100 -14.92 15.54 -1.10
N ARG A 101 -13.99 16.27 -1.73
CA ARG A 101 -14.07 16.58 -3.17
C ARG A 101 -14.03 15.33 -4.04
N LEU A 102 -13.19 14.34 -3.71
CA LEU A 102 -13.13 13.07 -4.43
C LEU A 102 -14.46 12.31 -4.33
N LEU A 103 -15.05 12.25 -3.13
CA LEU A 103 -16.34 11.62 -2.89
C LEU A 103 -17.46 12.34 -3.66
N GLU A 104 -17.51 13.66 -3.62
CA GLU A 104 -18.53 14.47 -4.31
C GLU A 104 -18.39 14.41 -5.84
N SER A 105 -17.17 14.23 -6.35
CA SER A 105 -16.93 14.00 -7.79
C SER A 105 -17.31 12.59 -8.26
N GLY A 106 -17.65 11.67 -7.35
CA GLY A 106 -17.93 10.26 -7.66
C GLY A 106 -16.68 9.41 -7.91
N ALA A 107 -15.47 9.95 -7.66
CA ALA A 107 -14.22 9.20 -7.86
C ALA A 107 -14.07 8.03 -6.89
N ILE A 108 -14.69 8.13 -5.71
CA ILE A 108 -14.75 7.10 -4.68
C ILE A 108 -16.23 6.95 -4.27
N PRO A 109 -16.83 5.76 -4.38
CA PRO A 109 -18.16 5.48 -3.86
C PRO A 109 -18.28 5.77 -2.36
N PHE A 110 -19.44 6.24 -1.94
CA PHE A 110 -19.76 6.40 -0.52
C PHE A 110 -21.26 6.20 -0.30
N GLU A 111 -21.60 5.81 0.92
CA GLU A 111 -22.98 5.67 1.37
C GLU A 111 -23.29 6.73 2.43
N LYS A 112 -24.56 7.10 2.54
CA LYS A 112 -25.09 7.95 3.61
C LYS A 112 -26.28 7.22 4.26
N PRO A 113 -26.03 6.15 5.03
CA PRO A 113 -27.11 5.42 5.69
C PRO A 113 -27.85 6.31 6.71
N ASN A 114 -27.15 7.29 7.30
CA ASN A 114 -27.70 8.33 8.17
C ASN A 114 -27.20 9.72 7.72
N ARG A 115 -26.77 10.57 8.67
CA ARG A 115 -26.29 11.93 8.42
C ARG A 115 -24.85 12.02 7.91
N HIS A 116 -24.02 11.00 8.17
CA HIS A 116 -22.59 11.01 7.86
C HIS A 116 -22.25 10.07 6.71
N ARG A 117 -21.25 10.47 5.91
CA ARG A 117 -20.70 9.65 4.82
C ARG A 117 -19.94 8.46 5.40
N LYS A 118 -20.14 7.30 4.79
CA LYS A 118 -19.42 6.06 5.06
C LYS A 118 -18.79 5.57 3.76
N ILE A 119 -17.52 5.19 3.83
CA ILE A 119 -16.71 4.74 2.69
C ILE A 119 -16.30 3.31 2.97
N LYS A 120 -16.51 2.37 2.05
CA LYS A 120 -16.00 1.00 2.24
C LYS A 120 -14.49 1.01 2.04
N LEU A 121 -13.76 0.29 2.89
CA LEU A 121 -12.31 0.16 2.79
C LEU A 121 -11.89 -0.34 1.39
N VAL A 122 -12.64 -1.29 0.83
CA VAL A 122 -12.45 -1.81 -0.54
C VAL A 122 -12.41 -0.70 -1.57
N ASP A 123 -13.46 0.13 -1.61
CA ASP A 123 -13.62 1.19 -2.59
C ASP A 123 -12.47 2.21 -2.50
N LEU A 124 -12.00 2.46 -1.28
CA LEU A 124 -10.88 3.34 -0.99
C LEU A 124 -9.54 2.77 -1.50
N LEU A 125 -9.30 1.49 -1.25
CA LEU A 125 -8.09 0.79 -1.69
C LEU A 125 -8.06 0.62 -3.21
N GLU A 126 -9.19 0.30 -3.84
CA GLU A 126 -9.29 0.26 -5.30
C GLU A 126 -9.01 1.63 -5.93
N TYR A 127 -9.52 2.72 -5.33
CA TYR A 127 -9.17 4.06 -5.80
C TYR A 127 -7.67 4.32 -5.72
N ARG A 128 -7.04 3.99 -4.59
CA ARG A 128 -5.60 4.15 -4.39
C ARG A 128 -4.80 3.38 -5.43
N GLU A 129 -5.19 2.14 -5.71
CA GLU A 129 -4.51 1.32 -6.72
C GLU A 129 -4.68 1.92 -8.12
N ARG A 130 -5.89 2.35 -8.51
CA ARG A 130 -6.11 3.06 -9.79
C ARG A 130 -5.25 4.31 -9.92
N GLN A 131 -5.04 5.08 -8.84
CA GLN A 131 -4.16 6.25 -8.88
C GLN A 131 -2.69 5.86 -9.05
N ARG A 132 -2.26 4.79 -8.38
CA ARG A 132 -0.91 4.26 -8.49
C ARG A 132 -0.61 3.81 -9.91
N SER A 133 -1.47 2.98 -10.51
CA SER A 133 -1.27 2.50 -11.88
C SER A 133 -1.20 3.66 -12.89
N ARG A 134 -2.07 4.67 -12.75
CA ARG A 134 -2.03 5.87 -13.61
C ARG A 134 -0.73 6.66 -13.46
N ALA A 135 -0.19 6.75 -12.24
CA ALA A 135 1.08 7.42 -11.99
C ALA A 135 2.26 6.64 -12.60
N GLU A 136 2.24 5.32 -12.51
CA GLU A 136 3.22 4.43 -13.11
C GLU A 136 3.18 4.51 -14.65
N GLU A 137 1.97 4.49 -15.25
CA GLU A 137 1.77 4.70 -16.68
C GLU A 137 2.30 6.06 -17.15
N ALA A 138 1.94 7.14 -16.46
CA ALA A 138 2.41 8.48 -16.82
C ALA A 138 3.94 8.62 -16.71
N LEU A 139 4.56 7.94 -15.74
CA LEU A 139 6.02 7.89 -15.62
C LEU A 139 6.65 7.11 -16.78
N ALA A 140 6.09 5.96 -17.13
CA ALA A 140 6.54 5.15 -18.26
C ALA A 140 6.45 5.94 -19.58
N ASP A 141 5.37 6.69 -19.80
CA ASP A 141 5.19 7.56 -20.96
C ASP A 141 6.26 8.66 -21.00
N MET A 142 6.55 9.31 -19.87
CA MET A 142 7.63 10.32 -19.79
C MET A 142 9.01 9.74 -20.10
N VAL A 143 9.30 8.54 -19.61
CA VAL A 143 10.54 7.81 -19.88
C VAL A 143 10.66 7.50 -21.38
N ALA A 144 9.61 6.93 -21.98
CA ALA A 144 9.56 6.61 -23.40
C ALA A 144 9.67 7.86 -24.29
N ASP A 145 9.03 8.98 -23.90
CA ASP A 145 9.16 10.27 -24.58
C ASP A 145 10.60 10.79 -24.51
N THR A 146 11.27 10.66 -23.35
CA THR A 146 12.66 11.08 -23.15
C THR A 146 13.63 10.24 -24.00
N GLU A 147 13.40 8.91 -24.11
CA GLU A 147 14.15 8.00 -24.98
C GLU A 147 13.97 8.38 -26.46
N ARG A 148 12.73 8.58 -26.89
CA ARG A 148 12.39 8.96 -28.27
C ARG A 148 13.00 10.30 -28.67
N LEU A 149 13.07 11.24 -27.73
CA LEU A 149 13.66 12.56 -27.93
C LEU A 149 15.19 12.55 -27.82
N GLY A 150 15.83 11.39 -27.55
CA GLY A 150 17.28 11.28 -27.45
C GLY A 150 17.88 12.03 -26.25
N LEU A 151 17.07 12.36 -25.24
CA LEU A 151 17.47 13.21 -24.12
C LEU A 151 18.26 12.45 -23.04
N TYR A 152 18.46 11.14 -23.19
CA TYR A 152 19.23 10.31 -22.25
C TYR A 152 20.73 10.68 -22.21
N GLU A 153 21.28 11.21 -23.31
CA GLU A 153 22.68 11.64 -23.36
C GLU A 153 22.85 13.15 -23.19
N THR A 154 21.78 13.89 -22.87
CA THR A 154 21.85 15.34 -22.75
C THR A 154 22.04 15.76 -21.29
N ASP A 155 22.98 16.68 -21.06
CA ASP A 155 23.25 17.28 -19.75
C ASP A 155 21.95 17.70 -19.03
N PRO A 156 21.72 17.29 -17.77
CA PRO A 156 20.48 17.56 -17.01
C PRO A 156 20.04 19.04 -16.99
N GLU A 157 20.98 19.98 -17.07
CA GLU A 157 20.67 21.41 -17.15
C GLU A 157 20.03 21.81 -18.49
N THR A 158 20.41 21.14 -19.58
CA THR A 158 19.80 21.36 -20.90
C THR A 158 18.36 20.87 -20.92
N VAL A 159 18.09 19.71 -20.30
CA VAL A 159 16.72 19.15 -20.17
C VAL A 159 15.84 20.07 -19.31
N ARG A 160 16.37 20.59 -18.19
CA ARG A 160 15.66 21.57 -17.35
C ARG A 160 15.31 22.83 -18.11
N THR A 161 16.23 23.35 -18.90
CA THR A 161 16.03 24.59 -19.67
C THR A 161 14.98 24.40 -20.76
N ALA A 162 15.03 23.28 -21.48
CA ALA A 162 14.05 22.92 -22.51
C ALA A 162 12.63 22.74 -21.93
N LEU A 163 12.49 22.04 -20.79
CA LEU A 163 11.21 21.86 -20.11
C LEU A 163 10.63 23.19 -19.59
N LYS A 164 11.48 24.11 -19.11
CA LYS A 164 11.06 25.44 -18.65
C LYS A 164 10.53 26.29 -19.81
N ALA A 165 11.16 26.23 -20.98
CA ALA A 165 10.72 26.91 -22.20
C ALA A 165 9.38 26.35 -22.72
N ALA A 166 9.23 25.02 -22.74
CA ALA A 166 7.98 24.37 -23.17
C ALA A 166 6.78 24.72 -22.27
N ARG A 167 7.00 24.83 -20.95
CA ARG A 167 5.96 25.26 -20.00
C ARG A 167 5.57 26.73 -20.17
N ALA A 168 6.53 27.62 -20.48
CA ALA A 168 6.24 29.02 -20.76
C ALA A 168 5.42 29.22 -22.04
N ALA A 169 5.71 28.44 -23.09
CA ALA A 169 4.96 28.48 -24.35
C ALA A 169 3.50 28.03 -24.19
N ARG A 170 3.24 27.07 -23.28
CA ARG A 170 1.89 26.53 -23.02
C ARG A 170 1.03 27.42 -22.12
N ALA A 171 1.63 28.36 -21.39
CA ALA A 171 0.93 29.34 -20.54
C ALA A 171 0.56 30.63 -21.29
N ASN A 172 1.15 30.85 -22.46
CA ASN A 172 0.90 32.01 -23.34
C ASN A 172 -0.04 31.69 -24.53
N SER A 173 -0.64 30.50 -24.51
CA SER A 173 -1.64 29.99 -25.45
C SER A 173 -2.95 29.73 -24.73
#